data_AF-T1IUZ4-F1
#
_entry.id   AF-T1IUZ4-F1
#
_cell.length_a   1.000
_cell.length_b   1.000
_cell.length_c   1.000
_cell.angle_alpha   90.00
_cell.angle_beta   90.00
_cell.angle_gamma   90.00
#
_symmetry.space_group_name_H-M   'P 1'
#
loop_
_entity.id
_entity.type
_entity.pdbx_description
1 polymer ?
#
loop_
_entity_poly.entity_id
_entity_poly.type
_entity_poly.pdbx_seq_one_letter_code
_entity_poly.pdbx_strand_id
1 'polypeptide(L)'
;MAPNSVLSTLRQIIRELRHSCRKNENVRDLEMYKYTLEQFRKYQVTDKKLCKSQEEMKYLAETYLIYLQSVKEYGEIYDKYHGRGERSTAEAAALVGLNLPKTYQDAENNVF
;
A
#
# COMPACT_ATOMS: atom_id res chain seq x y z
N MET A 1 0.13 12.67 -17.51
CA MET A 1 -0.81 11.79 -16.78
C MET A 1 -2.14 11.85 -17.50
N ALA A 2 -2.55 10.78 -18.19
CA ALA A 2 -3.87 10.71 -18.79
C ALA A 2 -4.93 10.81 -17.67
N PRO A 3 -6.08 11.46 -17.89
CA PRO A 3 -7.14 11.48 -16.89
C PRO A 3 -7.58 10.05 -16.65
N ASN A 4 -7.23 9.49 -15.49
CA ASN A 4 -7.76 8.20 -15.06
C ASN A 4 -9.29 8.35 -15.06
N SER A 5 -9.93 7.58 -15.93
CA SER A 5 -11.38 7.51 -15.99
C SER A 5 -11.93 7.12 -14.62
N VAL A 6 -13.10 7.63 -14.25
CA VAL A 6 -13.77 7.31 -12.98
C VAL A 6 -13.86 5.79 -12.77
N LEU A 7 -14.10 5.03 -13.85
CA LEU A 7 -14.12 3.57 -13.84
C LEU A 7 -12.75 2.93 -13.59
N SER A 8 -11.66 3.51 -14.09
CA SER A 8 -10.30 2.99 -13.80
C SER A 8 -9.94 3.21 -12.34
N THR A 9 -10.27 4.37 -11.76
CA THR A 9 -10.02 4.65 -10.34
C THR A 9 -10.82 3.71 -9.45
N LEU A 10 -12.11 3.48 -9.76
CA LEU A 10 -12.94 2.51 -9.05
C LEU A 10 -12.33 1.09 -9.08
N ARG A 11 -11.88 0.63 -10.25
CA ARG A 11 -11.26 -0.70 -10.39
C ARG A 11 -9.98 -0.82 -9.56
N GLN A 12 -9.17 0.24 -9.52
CA GLN A 12 -7.95 0.27 -8.73
C GLN A 12 -8.27 0.23 -7.23
N ILE A 13 -9.26 1.01 -6.76
CA ILE A 13 -9.72 0.95 -5.36
C ILE A 13 -10.19 -0.46 -4.99
N ILE A 14 -11.00 -1.10 -5.84
CA ILE A 14 -11.47 -2.47 -5.62
C ILE A 14 -10.30 -3.46 -5.57
N ARG A 15 -9.27 -3.25 -6.40
CA ARG A 15 -8.06 -4.07 -6.38
C ARG A 15 -7.32 -3.93 -5.06
N GLU A 16 -7.18 -2.72 -4.53
CA GLU A 16 -6.54 -2.52 -3.23
C GLU A 16 -7.37 -3.11 -2.08
N LEU A 17 -8.70 -2.94 -2.11
CA LEU A 17 -9.58 -3.60 -1.13
C LEU A 17 -9.45 -5.12 -1.15
N ARG A 18 -9.18 -5.73 -2.32
CA ARG A 18 -8.92 -7.17 -2.42
C ARG A 18 -7.65 -7.59 -1.70
N HIS A 19 -6.60 -6.76 -1.70
CA HIS A 19 -5.37 -7.06 -0.97
C HIS A 19 -5.59 -7.02 0.55
N SER A 20 -6.54 -6.20 1.03
CA SER A 20 -6.91 -6.14 2.45
C SER A 20 -7.85 -7.27 2.90
N CYS A 21 -8.47 -8.00 1.98
CA CYS A 21 -9.37 -9.11 2.31
C CYS A 21 -8.60 -10.33 2.83
N ARG A 22 -9.20 -11.06 3.78
CA ARG A 22 -8.62 -12.33 4.26
C ARG A 22 -8.69 -13.37 3.14
N LYS A 23 -7.79 -14.35 3.17
CA LYS A 23 -7.85 -15.51 2.25
C LYS A 23 -9.24 -16.16 2.37
N ASN A 24 -9.91 -16.33 1.23
CA ASN A 24 -11.27 -16.88 1.05
C ASN A 24 -12.45 -15.94 1.36
N GLU A 25 -12.21 -14.68 1.68
CA GLU A 25 -13.29 -13.70 1.82
C GLU A 25 -13.63 -13.05 0.47
N ASN A 26 -14.91 -12.91 0.17
CA ASN A 26 -15.33 -12.25 -1.06
C ASN A 26 -15.30 -10.74 -0.86
N VAL A 27 -14.54 -10.04 -1.71
CA VAL A 27 -14.44 -8.56 -1.70
C VAL A 27 -15.81 -7.89 -1.75
N ARG A 28 -16.80 -8.54 -2.37
CA ARG A 28 -18.17 -8.01 -2.49
C ARG A 28 -18.93 -7.94 -1.17
N ASP A 29 -18.52 -8.74 -0.19
CA ASP A 29 -19.21 -8.81 1.10
C ASP A 29 -18.73 -7.71 2.06
N LEU A 30 -17.54 -7.14 1.80
CA LEU A 30 -17.01 -6.02 2.58
C LEU A 30 -17.92 -4.81 2.49
N GLU A 31 -18.21 -4.22 3.65
CA GLU A 31 -19.00 -3.00 3.76
C GLU A 31 -18.36 -1.84 2.96
N MET A 32 -17.04 -1.75 3.00
CA MET A 32 -16.27 -0.75 2.25
C MET A 32 -16.47 -0.87 0.74
N TYR A 33 -16.61 -2.09 0.21
CA TYR A 33 -16.88 -2.32 -1.22
C TYR A 33 -18.26 -1.80 -1.61
N LYS A 34 -19.29 -2.14 -0.81
CA LYS A 34 -20.68 -1.72 -1.04
C LYS A 34 -20.80 -0.19 -0.97
N TYR A 35 -20.23 0.42 0.08
CA TYR A 35 -20.21 1.86 0.25
C TYR A 35 -19.53 2.57 -0.93
N THR A 36 -18.35 2.10 -1.35
CA THR A 36 -17.63 2.69 -2.49
C THR A 36 -18.47 2.62 -3.76
N LEU A 37 -19.11 1.48 -4.04
CA LEU A 37 -20.01 1.35 -5.20
C LEU A 37 -21.22 2.29 -5.13
N GLU A 38 -21.82 2.43 -3.95
CA GLU A 38 -22.95 3.34 -3.74
C GLU A 38 -22.57 4.80 -3.99
N GLN A 39 -21.42 5.25 -3.46
CA GLN A 39 -20.91 6.59 -3.71
C GLN A 39 -20.68 6.82 -5.21
N PHE A 40 -19.95 5.92 -5.89
CA PHE A 40 -19.71 6.06 -7.33
C PHE A 40 -21.00 6.12 -8.15
N ARG A 41 -22.03 5.34 -7.79
CA ARG A 41 -23.35 5.39 -8.46
C ARG A 41 -24.09 6.71 -8.17
N LYS A 42 -24.09 7.19 -6.93
CA LYS A 42 -24.75 8.44 -6.53
C LYS A 42 -24.21 9.64 -7.32
N TYR A 43 -22.90 9.72 -7.49
CA TYR A 43 -22.26 10.81 -8.24
C TYR A 43 -22.29 10.62 -9.76
N GLN A 44 -22.50 9.40 -10.27
CA GLN A 44 -22.71 9.14 -11.71
C GLN A 44 -24.08 9.68 -12.21
N VAL A 45 -25.14 9.58 -11.39
CA VAL A 45 -26.51 9.95 -11.80
C VAL A 45 -26.78 11.45 -11.67
N THR A 46 -25.94 12.17 -10.93
CA THR A 46 -26.14 13.59 -10.63
C THR A 46 -25.55 14.49 -11.73
N ASP A 47 -26.04 14.33 -12.97
CA ASP A 47 -25.55 15.07 -14.17
C ASP A 47 -26.15 16.48 -14.32
N LYS A 48 -27.18 16.85 -13.55
CA LYS A 48 -28.00 18.03 -13.90
C LYS A 48 -27.48 19.39 -13.45
N LYS A 49 -26.40 19.51 -12.65
CA LYS A 49 -25.91 20.86 -12.22
C LYS A 49 -24.39 21.11 -12.01
N LEU A 50 -23.48 20.14 -11.90
CA LEU A 50 -22.17 20.43 -11.28
C LEU A 50 -20.98 19.61 -11.83
N CYS A 51 -20.29 20.10 -12.87
CA CYS A 51 -18.95 19.59 -13.24
C CYS A 51 -18.01 19.58 -12.02
N LYS A 52 -18.15 20.55 -11.11
CA LYS A 52 -17.38 20.65 -9.86
C LYS A 52 -17.57 19.43 -8.94
N SER A 53 -18.79 18.90 -8.81
CA SER A 53 -19.05 17.76 -7.93
C SER A 53 -18.46 16.46 -8.48
N GLN A 54 -18.39 16.32 -9.81
CA GLN A 54 -17.72 15.18 -10.45
C GLN A 54 -16.20 15.24 -10.27
N GLU A 55 -15.59 16.42 -10.40
CA GLU A 55 -14.17 16.64 -10.16
C GLU A 55 -13.80 16.41 -8.69
N GLU A 56 -14.60 16.90 -7.75
CA GLU A 56 -14.42 16.67 -6.31
C GLU A 56 -14.46 15.17 -5.97
N MET A 57 -15.40 14.42 -6.55
CA MET A 57 -15.48 12.98 -6.32
C MET A 57 -14.28 12.23 -6.91
N LYS A 58 -13.84 12.63 -8.11
CA LYS A 58 -12.63 12.07 -8.72
C LYS A 58 -11.40 12.31 -7.85
N TYR A 59 -11.22 13.53 -7.36
CA TYR A 59 -10.12 13.89 -6.47
C TYR A 59 -10.15 13.12 -5.15
N LEU A 60 -11.34 12.99 -4.55
CA LEU A 60 -11.56 12.22 -3.33
C LEU A 60 -11.23 10.74 -3.55
N ALA A 61 -11.69 10.14 -4.65
CA ALA A 61 -11.35 8.76 -5.01
C ALA A 61 -9.84 8.56 -5.24
N GLU A 62 -9.18 9.49 -5.92
CA GLU A 62 -7.71 9.46 -6.11
C GLU A 62 -6.97 9.58 -4.78
N THR A 63 -7.44 10.42 -3.87
CA THR A 63 -6.87 10.58 -2.53
C THR A 63 -6.96 9.28 -1.73
N TYR A 64 -8.12 8.63 -1.73
CA TYR A 64 -8.29 7.33 -1.08
C TYR A 64 -7.45 6.23 -1.72
N LEU A 65 -7.29 6.25 -3.04
CA LEU A 65 -6.42 5.31 -3.74
C LEU A 65 -4.97 5.44 -3.25
N ILE A 66 -4.44 6.67 -3.24
CA ILE A 66 -3.08 6.95 -2.78
C ILE A 66 -2.91 6.51 -1.33
N TYR A 67 -3.91 6.77 -0.49
CA TYR A 67 -3.89 6.35 0.91
C TYR A 67 -3.83 4.83 1.06
N LEU A 68 -4.64 4.07 0.30
CA LEU A 68 -4.60 2.60 0.37
C LEU A 68 -3.25 2.04 -0.09
N GLN A 69 -2.67 2.63 -1.14
CA GLN A 69 -1.36 2.25 -1.64
C GLN A 69 -0.26 2.53 -0.63
N SER A 70 -0.26 3.72 -0.01
CA SER A 70 0.75 4.10 0.99
C SER A 70 0.67 3.25 2.26
N VAL A 71 -0.53 2.85 2.69
CA VAL A 71 -0.70 1.92 3.81
C VAL A 71 -0.09 0.55 3.50
N LYS A 72 -0.23 0.06 2.26
CA LYS A 72 0.38 -1.20 1.84
C LYS A 72 1.92 -1.09 1.82
N GLU A 73 2.45 -0.05 1.19
CA GLU A 73 3.89 0.22 1.15
C GLU A 73 4.46 0.37 2.56
N TYR A 74 3.74 1.07 3.45
CA TYR A 74 4.09 1.17 4.85
C TYR A 74 4.16 -0.20 5.52
N GLY A 75 3.22 -1.11 5.25
CA GLY A 75 3.25 -2.47 5.77
C GLY A 75 4.49 -3.25 5.30
N GLU A 76 4.86 -3.14 4.03
CA GLU A 76 6.06 -3.78 3.48
C GLU A 76 7.35 -3.23 4.12
N ILE A 77 7.42 -1.91 4.32
CA ILE A 77 8.53 -1.25 5.01
C ILE A 77 8.55 -1.68 6.48
N TYR A 78 7.39 -1.69 7.15
CA TYR A 78 7.28 -2.10 8.54
C TYR A 78 7.73 -3.55 8.73
N ASP A 79 7.28 -4.48 7.90
CA ASP A 79 7.71 -5.88 7.98
C ASP A 79 9.21 -6.06 7.74
N LYS A 80 9.79 -5.24 6.85
CA LYS A 80 11.22 -5.28 6.55
C LYS A 80 12.06 -4.71 7.69
N TYR A 81 11.74 -3.52 8.16
CA TYR A 81 12.59 -2.77 9.08
C TYR A 81 12.21 -2.95 10.54
N HIS A 82 10.94 -3.14 10.86
CA HIS A 82 10.49 -3.43 12.21
C HIS A 82 10.81 -4.89 12.56
N GLY A 83 11.70 -5.09 13.53
CA GLY A 83 12.07 -6.42 14.00
C GLY A 83 10.91 -7.09 14.74
N ARG A 84 10.66 -8.38 14.48
CA ARG A 84 9.71 -9.20 15.28
C ARG A 84 10.24 -9.54 16.70
N GLY A 85 11.35 -8.92 17.12
CA GLY A 85 12.10 -9.18 18.35
C GLY A 85 13.49 -8.53 18.30
N GLU A 86 14.36 -8.88 19.24
CA GLU A 86 15.77 -8.46 19.25
C GLU A 86 16.54 -9.16 18.12
N ARG A 87 17.10 -8.38 17.18
CA ARG A 87 18.00 -8.87 16.13
C ARG A 87 19.44 -8.83 16.65
N SER A 88 20.28 -9.76 16.19
CA SER A 88 21.72 -9.68 16.47
C SER A 88 22.33 -8.42 15.84
N THR A 89 23.43 -7.93 16.40
CA THR A 89 24.16 -6.77 15.86
C THR A 89 24.62 -6.97 14.41
N ALA A 90 24.95 -8.21 14.05
CA ALA A 90 25.30 -8.60 12.69
C ALA A 90 24.13 -8.46 11.71
N GLU A 91 22.97 -9.00 12.07
CA GLU A 91 21.77 -8.92 11.24
C GLU A 91 21.26 -7.48 11.11
N ALA A 92 21.33 -6.71 12.19
CA ALA A 92 20.97 -5.30 12.17
C ALA A 92 21.89 -4.49 11.26
N ALA A 93 23.20 -4.72 11.32
CA ALA A 93 24.17 -4.09 10.42
C ALA A 93 23.89 -4.45 8.95
N ALA A 94 23.72 -5.75 8.65
CA ALA A 94 23.46 -6.22 7.30
C ALA A 94 22.15 -5.65 6.71
N LEU A 95 21.11 -5.50 7.53
CA LEU A 95 19.81 -4.94 7.12
C LEU A 95 19.91 -3.51 6.57
N VAL A 96 20.85 -2.72 7.08
CA VAL A 96 21.11 -1.35 6.62
C VAL A 96 22.31 -1.25 5.67
N GLY A 97 22.88 -2.38 5.24
CA GLY A 97 24.02 -2.42 4.32
C GLY A 97 25.38 -2.18 4.98
N LEU A 98 25.49 -2.36 6.30
CA LEU A 98 26.73 -2.28 7.06
C LEU A 98 27.31 -3.68 7.32
N ASN A 99 28.62 -3.74 7.53
CA ASN A 99 29.32 -4.96 7.94
C ASN A 99 29.97 -4.76 9.29
N LEU A 100 30.10 -5.84 10.06
CA LEU A 100 30.88 -5.82 11.30
C LEU A 100 32.38 -5.67 10.98
N PRO A 101 33.14 -4.98 11.84
CA PRO A 101 34.60 -4.97 11.73
C PRO A 101 35.14 -6.39 11.89
N LYS A 102 36.15 -6.74 11.10
CA LYS A 102 36.86 -8.03 11.21
C LYS A 102 37.52 -8.11 12.58
N THR A 103 37.30 -9.23 13.28
CA THR A 103 38.00 -9.45 14.55
C THR A 103 39.44 -9.88 14.29
N TYR A 104 40.32 -9.71 15.27
CA TYR A 104 41.74 -10.04 15.14
C TYR A 104 41.98 -11.51 14.72
N GLN A 105 41.09 -12.42 15.11
CA GLN A 105 41.17 -13.86 14.79
C GLN A 105 40.85 -14.20 13.32
N ASP A 106 40.14 -13.31 12.61
CA ASP A 106 39.80 -13.51 11.19
C ASP A 106 40.95 -13.12 10.24
N ALA A 107 41.97 -12.40 10.75
CA ALA A 107 43.12 -11.95 9.97
C ALA A 107 44.22 -13.02 9.83
N GLU A 108 44.32 -13.95 10.78
CA GLU A 108 45.32 -15.04 10.77
C GLU A 108 44.91 -16.21 9.85
N ASN A 109 43.61 -16.42 9.63
CA ASN A 109 43.07 -17.53 8.83
C ASN A 109 43.05 -17.28 7.31
N ASN A 110 43.54 -16.13 6.84
CA ASN A 110 43.56 -15.76 5.42
C ASN A 110 44.99 -15.56 4.86
N VAL A 111 45.98 -16.11 5.56
CA VAL A 111 47.39 -16.16 5.15
C VAL A 111 47.81 -17.63 5.04
N PHE A 112 47.28 -18.36 4.07
CA PHE A 112 47.88 -19.55 3.45
C PHE A 112 47.32 -19.74 2.05
#